data_AF-F5RBZ7-F1
#
_entry.id   AF-F5RBZ7-F1
#
_cell.length_a   1.000
_cell.length_b   1.000
_cell.length_c   1.000
_cell.angle_alpha   90.00
_cell.angle_beta   90.00
_cell.angle_gamma   90.00
#
_symmetry.space_group_name_H-M   'P 1'
#
loop_
_entity.id
_entity.type
_entity.pdbx_description
1 polymer ?
#
loop_
_entity_poly.entity_id
_entity_poly.type
_entity_poly.pdbx_seq_one_letter_code
_entity_poly.pdbx_strand_id
1 'polypeptide(L)'
;MARFNVRNAHINSTRTGYMERISVPKKASQRSDWHPADIVAALRKAGWTVRALAIHYDIAPTGLSRAMRESSPAGERRIAKALNLHPKTIWPSRYHADGSRKLQGIHAIQSTRDLRGRNGNTAAQV
;
A
#
# COMPACT_ATOMS: atom_id res chain seq x y z
N MET A 1 -20.37 -65.51 19.53
CA MET A 1 -19.72 -64.36 20.20
C MET A 1 -18.84 -63.65 19.18
N ALA A 2 -19.10 -62.37 18.94
CA ALA A 2 -18.40 -61.51 17.99
C ALA A 2 -17.01 -61.10 18.48
N ARG A 3 -16.08 -60.86 17.54
CA ARG A 3 -14.90 -59.97 17.57
C ARG A 3 -13.94 -60.43 16.46
N PHE A 4 -13.31 -59.63 15.61
CA PHE A 4 -13.42 -58.22 15.23
C PHE A 4 -12.64 -58.17 13.90
N ASN A 5 -13.27 -57.62 12.86
CA ASN A 5 -12.61 -57.27 11.60
C ASN A 5 -11.58 -56.14 11.87
N VAL A 6 -10.63 -55.94 10.94
CA VAL A 6 -10.09 -54.64 10.50
C VAL A 6 -8.55 -54.54 10.47
N ARG A 7 -8.02 -54.67 9.23
CA ARG A 7 -7.17 -53.70 8.48
C ARG A 7 -5.74 -53.46 9.02
N ASN A 8 -4.72 -53.73 8.21
CA ASN A 8 -4.17 -52.88 7.14
C ASN A 8 -2.97 -52.04 7.64
N ALA A 9 -1.87 -52.14 6.89
CA ALA A 9 -0.76 -51.20 6.80
C ALA A 9 0.04 -50.85 8.07
N HIS A 10 1.24 -51.45 8.18
CA HIS A 10 2.39 -50.80 8.80
C HIS A 10 3.52 -50.67 7.76
N ILE A 11 3.21 -49.97 6.67
CA ILE A 11 4.20 -49.10 6.04
C ILE A 11 4.36 -47.91 6.98
N ASN A 12 5.57 -47.60 7.42
CA ASN A 12 6.11 -46.24 7.52
C ASN A 12 7.59 -46.28 7.87
N SER A 13 8.35 -46.29 6.78
CA SER A 13 9.79 -46.10 6.67
C SER A 13 10.31 -44.91 7.47
N THR A 14 11.43 -45.14 8.13
CA THR A 14 12.34 -44.14 8.66
C THR A 14 12.87 -43.22 7.54
N ARG A 15 12.35 -41.99 7.44
CA ARG A 15 13.08 -40.87 6.82
C ARG A 15 12.81 -39.58 7.57
N THR A 16 13.51 -39.48 8.69
CA THR A 16 14.01 -38.24 9.27
C THR A 16 14.48 -37.28 8.16
N GLY A 17 13.98 -36.03 8.16
CA GLY A 17 14.66 -34.92 7.48
C GLY A 17 13.84 -34.06 6.50
N TYR A 18 12.59 -34.41 6.18
CA TYR A 18 11.71 -33.54 5.39
C TYR A 18 10.46 -33.19 6.18
N MET A 19 10.63 -32.48 7.29
CA MET A 19 9.57 -31.60 7.76
C MET A 19 9.54 -30.41 6.81
N GLU A 20 8.86 -30.62 5.69
CA GLU A 20 7.86 -29.73 5.13
C GLU A 20 7.86 -28.34 5.82
N ARG A 21 8.74 -27.46 5.35
CA ARG A 21 8.56 -26.03 5.58
C ARG A 21 7.29 -25.68 4.84
N ILE A 22 6.15 -25.73 5.53
CA ILE A 22 4.92 -25.07 5.09
C ILE A 22 5.38 -23.67 4.73
N SER A 23 5.45 -23.36 3.44
CA SER A 23 5.71 -22.00 2.98
C SER A 23 4.49 -21.23 3.41
N VAL A 24 4.49 -20.73 4.64
CA VAL A 24 3.45 -19.83 5.14
C VAL A 24 3.41 -18.75 4.06
N PRO A 25 2.31 -18.59 3.29
CA PRO A 25 2.27 -17.58 2.25
C PRO A 25 2.57 -16.28 2.96
N LYS A 26 3.74 -15.70 2.66
CA LYS A 26 4.19 -14.47 3.28
C LYS A 26 3.07 -13.49 3.04
N LYS A 27 2.30 -13.17 4.10
CA LYS A 27 1.13 -12.30 4.03
C LYS A 27 1.55 -11.10 3.20
N ALA A 28 1.02 -11.00 1.98
CA ALA A 28 1.44 -10.02 0.99
C ALA A 28 1.23 -8.66 1.64
N SER A 29 2.32 -8.14 2.19
CA SER A 29 2.28 -7.10 3.18
C SER A 29 2.05 -5.82 2.42
N GLN A 30 0.81 -5.36 2.46
CA GLN A 30 0.36 -4.09 1.91
C GLN A 30 0.38 -4.07 0.38
N ARG A 31 -0.70 -3.54 -0.19
CA ARG A 31 -0.79 -3.30 -1.63
C ARG A 31 0.47 -2.55 -2.07
N SER A 32 1.36 -3.20 -2.82
CA SER A 32 2.57 -2.55 -3.30
C SER A 32 2.17 -1.33 -4.11
N ASP A 33 2.73 -0.18 -3.74
CA ASP A 33 2.69 1.00 -4.59
C ASP A 33 3.23 0.63 -5.98
N TRP A 34 2.69 1.27 -7.03
CA TRP A 34 3.15 1.03 -8.38
C TRP A 34 4.65 1.30 -8.52
N HIS A 35 5.34 0.47 -9.29
CA HIS A 35 6.73 0.72 -9.58
C HIS A 35 6.85 1.99 -10.46
N PRO A 36 7.89 2.83 -10.29
CA PRO A 36 8.08 4.00 -11.14
C PRO A 36 8.06 3.68 -12.64
N ALA A 37 8.62 2.53 -13.04
CA ALA A 37 8.56 2.09 -14.44
C ALA A 37 7.13 1.84 -14.93
N ASP A 38 6.25 1.28 -14.10
CA ASP A 38 4.85 1.03 -14.46
C ASP A 38 4.06 2.33 -14.61
N ILE A 39 4.36 3.32 -13.77
CA ILE A 39 3.79 4.67 -13.88
C ILE A 39 4.24 5.32 -15.20
N VAL A 40 5.53 5.24 -15.54
CA VAL A 40 6.03 5.75 -16.82
C VAL A 40 5.38 5.01 -17.99
N ALA A 41 5.24 3.68 -17.91
CA ALA A 41 4.60 2.90 -18.95
C ALA A 41 3.13 3.28 -19.13
N ALA A 42 2.38 3.47 -18.03
CA ALA A 42 1.00 3.93 -18.07
C ALA A 42 0.87 5.34 -18.65
N LEU A 43 1.77 6.26 -18.28
CA LEU A 43 1.82 7.60 -18.87
C LEU A 43 2.07 7.52 -20.37
N ARG A 44 3.03 6.69 -20.82
CA ARG A 44 3.31 6.48 -22.24
C ARG A 44 2.12 5.88 -22.99
N LYS A 45 1.39 4.95 -22.38
CA LYS A 45 0.14 4.40 -22.94
C LYS A 45 -0.94 5.47 -23.08
N ALA A 46 -0.98 6.43 -22.16
CA ALA A 46 -1.88 7.58 -22.21
C ALA A 46 -1.36 8.71 -23.15
N GLY A 47 -0.23 8.52 -23.84
CA GLY A 47 0.37 9.53 -24.72
C GLY A 47 1.17 10.63 -24.01
N TRP A 48 1.35 10.51 -22.69
CA TRP A 48 2.09 11.48 -21.88
C TRP A 48 3.54 11.03 -21.63
N THR A 49 4.46 11.98 -21.66
CA THR A 49 5.82 11.79 -21.12
C THR A 49 5.97 12.58 -19.83
N VAL A 50 6.89 12.16 -18.95
CA VAL A 50 7.20 12.89 -17.71
C VAL A 50 7.56 14.35 -18.01
N ARG A 51 8.33 14.60 -19.09
CA ARG A 51 8.70 15.95 -19.50
C ARG A 51 7.50 16.75 -20.03
N ALA A 52 6.68 16.16 -20.90
CA ALA A 52 5.48 16.82 -21.42
C ALA A 52 4.51 17.18 -20.28
N LEU A 53 4.35 16.28 -19.31
CA LEU A 53 3.52 16.53 -18.14
C LEU A 53 4.09 17.64 -17.25
N ALA A 54 5.40 17.68 -17.07
CA ALA A 54 6.07 18.73 -16.31
C ALA A 54 5.90 20.12 -16.97
N ILE A 55 6.00 20.20 -18.30
CA ILE A 55 5.75 21.43 -19.07
C ILE A 55 4.29 21.86 -18.96
N HIS A 56 3.35 20.93 -19.08
CA HIS A 56 1.92 21.21 -18.96
C HIS A 56 1.55 21.81 -17.60
N TYR A 57 2.22 21.40 -16.52
CA TYR A 57 1.99 21.91 -15.16
C TYR A 57 2.98 23.00 -14.74
N ASP A 58 3.81 23.50 -15.66
CA ASP A 58 4.86 24.50 -15.41
C ASP A 58 5.75 24.19 -14.19
N ILE A 59 6.25 22.94 -14.13
CA ILE A 59 7.13 22.48 -13.05
C ILE A 59 8.42 21.87 -13.60
N ALA A 60 9.45 21.86 -12.76
CA ALA A 60 10.68 21.14 -13.06
C ALA A 60 10.43 19.63 -13.19
N PRO A 61 10.96 18.96 -14.23
CA PRO A 61 10.82 17.50 -14.41
C PRO A 61 11.43 16.69 -13.26
N THR A 62 12.44 17.25 -12.59
CA THR A 62 13.06 16.69 -11.40
C THR A 62 12.06 16.56 -10.25
N GLY A 63 11.16 17.54 -10.09
CA GLY A 63 10.08 17.50 -9.10
C GLY A 63 9.07 16.40 -9.40
N LEU A 64 8.71 16.20 -10.67
CA LEU A 64 7.81 15.12 -11.08
C LEU A 64 8.47 13.74 -10.93
N SER A 65 9.77 13.63 -11.25
CA SER A 65 10.55 12.41 -11.06
C SER A 65 10.70 12.03 -9.58
N ARG A 66 10.85 13.04 -8.72
CA ARG A 66 10.82 12.86 -7.25
C ARG A 66 9.47 12.37 -6.78
N ALA A 67 8.36 12.84 -7.35
CA ALA A 67 7.01 12.41 -6.94
C ALA A 67 6.76 10.90 -7.12
N MET A 68 7.50 10.24 -8.01
CA MET A 68 7.40 8.79 -8.21
C MET A 68 8.18 7.98 -7.17
N ARG A 69 9.23 8.57 -6.57
CA ARG A 69 10.10 7.91 -5.59
C ARG A 69 9.72 8.30 -4.16
N GLU A 70 9.52 9.60 -3.92
CA GLU A 70 9.21 10.22 -2.63
C GLU A 70 7.70 10.50 -2.51
N SER A 71 7.17 10.71 -1.29
CA SER A 71 5.76 11.07 -1.06
C SER A 71 5.53 12.56 -1.33
N SER A 72 5.03 12.87 -2.53
CA SER A 72 4.70 14.23 -2.97
C SER A 72 3.22 14.35 -3.34
N PRO A 73 2.36 14.87 -2.45
CA PRO A 73 0.92 14.97 -2.71
C PRO A 73 0.55 15.82 -3.94
N ALA A 74 1.36 16.83 -4.26
CA ALA A 74 1.12 17.68 -5.42
C ALA A 74 1.50 16.95 -6.73
N GLY A 75 2.62 16.23 -6.74
CA GLY A 75 3.06 15.46 -7.91
C GLY A 75 2.19 14.24 -8.17
N GLU A 76 1.84 13.49 -7.12
CA GLU A 76 0.96 12.31 -7.19
C GLU A 76 -0.39 12.68 -7.81
N ARG A 77 -1.02 13.78 -7.38
CA ARG A 77 -2.29 14.27 -7.93
C ARG A 77 -2.20 14.64 -9.42
N ARG A 78 -1.09 15.25 -9.85
CA ARG A 78 -0.88 15.64 -11.26
C ARG A 78 -0.73 14.42 -12.17
N ILE A 79 0.02 13.40 -11.73
CA ILE A 79 0.16 12.12 -12.44
C ILE A 79 -1.17 11.38 -12.49
N ALA A 80 -1.87 11.33 -11.36
CA ALA A 80 -3.18 10.69 -11.27
C ALA A 80 -4.21 11.36 -12.20
N LYS A 81 -4.21 12.70 -12.27
CA LYS A 81 -5.03 13.47 -13.21
C LYS A 81 -4.69 13.18 -14.68
N ALA A 82 -3.41 13.00 -15.00
CA ALA A 82 -2.97 12.64 -16.36
C ALA A 82 -3.47 11.25 -16.79
N LEU A 83 -3.55 10.33 -15.85
CA LEU A 83 -4.05 8.97 -16.05
C LEU A 83 -5.57 8.85 -15.84
N ASN A 84 -6.24 9.93 -15.45
CA ASN A 84 -7.63 9.96 -15.04
C ASN A 84 -7.97 8.92 -13.94
N LEU A 85 -7.03 8.69 -13.03
CA LEU A 85 -7.14 7.76 -11.90
C LEU A 85 -7.11 8.51 -10.57
N HIS A 86 -7.57 7.87 -9.51
CA HIS A 86 -7.35 8.37 -8.15
C HIS A 86 -5.92 8.05 -7.69
N PRO A 87 -5.18 8.96 -7.01
CA PRO A 87 -3.81 8.69 -6.56
C PRO A 87 -3.69 7.47 -5.64
N LYS A 88 -4.75 7.15 -4.89
CA LYS A 88 -4.89 5.90 -4.10
C LYS A 88 -4.74 4.62 -4.93
N THR A 89 -5.11 4.62 -6.20
CA THR A 89 -5.00 3.45 -7.07
C THR A 89 -3.54 3.13 -7.42
N ILE A 90 -2.74 4.18 -7.58
CA ILE A 90 -1.31 4.09 -7.92
C ILE A 90 -0.48 3.85 -6.65
N TRP A 91 -0.82 4.53 -5.56
CA TRP A 91 -0.11 4.45 -4.28
C TRP A 91 -1.04 4.03 -3.13
N PRO A 92 -1.56 2.79 -3.12
CA PRO A 92 -2.49 2.34 -2.09
C PRO A 92 -1.88 2.27 -0.69
N SER A 93 -0.55 2.22 -0.53
CA SER A 93 0.11 2.25 0.79
C SER A 93 0.04 3.64 1.44
N ARG A 94 -0.07 4.68 0.62
CA ARG A 94 0.04 6.09 1.04
C ARG A 94 -1.31 6.74 1.39
N TYR A 95 -2.42 6.13 1.00
CA TYR A 95 -3.76 6.67 1.19
C TYR A 95 -4.63 5.70 2.01
N HIS A 96 -5.51 6.25 2.85
CA HIS A 96 -6.52 5.51 3.60
C HIS A 96 -7.65 5.00 2.70
N ALA A 97 -8.52 4.13 3.24
CA ALA A 97 -9.70 3.64 2.54
C ALA A 97 -10.66 4.78 2.13
N ASP A 98 -10.70 5.85 2.91
CA ASP A 98 -11.48 7.07 2.67
C ASP A 98 -10.87 8.00 1.59
N GLY A 99 -9.69 7.66 1.05
CA GLY A 99 -8.99 8.51 0.08
C GLY A 99 -8.22 9.67 0.72
N SER A 100 -8.34 9.87 2.04
CA SER A 100 -7.46 10.74 2.82
C SER A 100 -6.03 10.20 2.86
N ARG A 101 -5.03 11.08 2.89
CA ARG A 101 -3.62 10.69 2.91
C ARG A 101 -3.27 10.13 4.29
N LYS A 102 -2.52 9.03 4.33
CA LYS A 102 -1.87 8.57 5.55
C LYS A 102 -0.69 9.48 5.84
N LEU A 103 -0.78 10.29 6.90
CA LEU A 103 0.34 11.07 7.40
C LEU A 103 1.48 10.11 7.75
N GLN A 104 2.69 10.38 7.24
CA GLN A 104 3.88 9.55 7.48
C GLN A 104 4.94 10.39 8.21
N GLY A 105 5.72 9.75 9.09
CA GLY A 105 6.82 10.37 9.81
C GLY A 105 6.37 11.39 10.88
N ILE A 106 7.16 12.45 11.06
CA ILE A 106 6.97 13.48 12.11
C ILE A 106 5.56 14.11 12.12
N HIS A 107 4.90 14.18 10.97
CA HIS A 107 3.55 14.73 10.82
C HIS A 107 2.46 13.81 11.38
N ALA A 108 2.69 12.49 11.43
CA ALA A 108 1.78 11.57 12.10
C ALA A 108 1.82 11.75 13.63
N ILE A 109 3.01 12.03 14.18
CA ILE A 109 3.24 12.22 15.62
C ILE A 109 2.51 13.48 16.11
N GLN A 110 2.53 14.57 15.35
CA GLN A 110 1.79 15.80 15.66
C GLN A 110 0.27 15.58 15.67
N SER A 111 -0.27 14.82 14.71
CA SER A 111 -1.72 14.54 14.63
C SER A 111 -2.26 13.77 15.84
N THR A 112 -1.48 12.86 16.43
CA THR A 112 -1.88 12.17 17.67
C THR A 112 -1.82 13.05 18.92
N ARG A 113 -1.08 14.17 18.88
CA ARG A 113 -0.93 15.10 20.01
C ARG A 113 -2.18 15.95 20.22
N ASP A 114 -2.85 16.36 19.14
CA ASP A 114 -4.06 17.20 19.20
C ASP A 114 -5.31 16.46 19.71
N LEU A 115 -5.30 15.13 19.72
CA LEU A 115 -6.43 14.31 20.19
C LEU A 115 -6.44 14.11 21.72
N ARG A 116 -5.32 14.38 22.42
CA ARG A 116 -5.22 14.28 23.90
C ARG A 116 -5.58 15.57 24.65
N GLY A 117 -5.98 16.65 23.95
CA GLY A 117 -6.13 17.99 24.53
C GLY A 117 -7.54 18.60 24.55
N ARG A 118 -8.62 17.83 24.33
CA ARG A 118 -10.01 18.35 24.36
C ARG A 118 -10.93 17.58 25.32
N ASN A 119 -10.45 17.09 26.46
CA ASN A 119 -11.37 16.81 27.56
C ASN A 119 -11.43 18.03 28.49
N GLY A 120 -11.96 19.12 27.92
CA GLY A 120 -12.40 20.30 28.63
C GLY A 120 -13.89 20.15 28.90
N ASN A 121 -14.19 19.62 30.07
CA ASN A 121 -15.35 19.94 30.90
C ASN A 121 -15.89 21.39 30.73
N THR A 122 -16.67 21.66 29.68
CA THR A 122 -17.50 22.89 29.59
C THR A 122 -18.76 22.66 28.73
N ALA A 123 -19.92 22.54 29.39
CA ALA A 123 -21.31 22.84 28.98
C ALA A 123 -22.23 21.98 29.89
N ALA A 124 -22.71 22.44 31.05
CA ALA A 124 -23.70 23.50 31.24
C ALA A 124 -24.83 23.42 30.20
N GLN A 125 -25.91 22.70 30.54
CA GLN A 125 -27.31 23.02 30.25
C GLN A 125 -28.24 21.93 30.84
N VAL A 126 -28.83 22.22 32.01
CA VAL A 126 -30.27 22.09 32.32
C VAL A 126 -30.65 23.20 33.29
#